data_AF-A0A939ZVR0-F1
#
_entry.id   AF-A0A939ZVR0-F1
#
_cell.length_a   1.000
_cell.length_b   1.000
_cell.length_c   1.000
_cell.angle_alpha   90.00
_cell.angle_beta   90.00
_cell.angle_gamma   90.00
#
_symmetry.space_group_name_H-M   'P 1'
#
loop_
_entity.id
_entity.type
_entity.pdbx_description
1 polymer ?
#
loop_
_entity_poly.entity_id
_entity_poly.type
_entity_poly.pdbx_seq_one_letter_code
_entity_poly.pdbx_strand_id
1 'polypeptide(L)'
;MKRKVFFIATILLALGGLLSAQHPVKPKVSEQSWRVLAKAQVAFDRADYGEAIALCEDARKSRGKELKWNSYVMQNTLSSPEVKRNGPFISDLIPVLKDREDFEALEIINAWLDRKGADYFDNSLPKLFEYLKRLNEYPECDFLLAKIYRLEGEYDLAMQYLKNARENTDLLDVSAQRFDIYYEAADLAKVMGDQKEWEGSLLLVVANDGLYKDDASRRAMVRTVGLKRKDLVNYFFMLHRYSAVNSIRAYFELGQFYKSQKKARDYWAMTANGVTCSFTWML
;
A
#
# COMPACT_ATOMS: atom_id res chain seq x y z
N MET A 1 -23.08 -60.05 -19.11
CA MET A 1 -23.42 -58.80 -18.38
C MET A 1 -22.43 -58.40 -17.28
N LYS A 2 -21.77 -59.32 -16.56
CA LYS A 2 -20.85 -58.99 -15.44
C LYS A 2 -19.58 -58.17 -15.80
N ARG A 3 -19.03 -58.33 -17.01
CA ARG A 3 -17.81 -57.61 -17.47
C ARG A 3 -18.03 -56.11 -17.77
N LYS A 4 -19.24 -55.70 -18.16
CA LYS A 4 -19.55 -54.29 -18.47
C LYS A 4 -19.79 -53.46 -17.21
N VAL A 5 -20.32 -54.08 -16.15
CA VAL A 5 -20.53 -53.43 -14.84
C VAL A 5 -19.20 -53.11 -14.15
N PHE A 6 -18.21 -53.99 -14.28
CA PHE A 6 -16.87 -53.78 -13.70
C PHE A 6 -16.12 -52.60 -14.36
N PHE A 7 -16.26 -52.43 -15.68
CA PHE A 7 -15.62 -51.33 -16.41
C PHE A 7 -16.22 -49.96 -16.05
N ILE A 8 -17.54 -49.89 -15.84
CA ILE A 8 -18.23 -48.65 -15.43
C ILE A 8 -17.88 -48.27 -13.98
N ALA A 9 -17.78 -49.24 -13.07
CA ALA A 9 -17.37 -48.99 -11.69
C ALA A 9 -15.93 -48.48 -11.56
N THR A 10 -15.03 -48.92 -12.44
CA THR A 10 -13.61 -48.51 -12.41
C THR A 10 -13.41 -47.09 -12.97
N ILE A 11 -14.23 -46.67 -13.94
CA ILE A 11 -14.25 -45.30 -14.47
C ILE A 11 -14.84 -44.33 -13.43
N LEU A 12 -15.89 -44.72 -12.70
CA LEU A 12 -16.48 -43.89 -11.63
C LEU A 12 -15.54 -43.71 -10.43
N LEU A 13 -14.73 -44.72 -10.08
CA LEU A 13 -13.71 -44.61 -9.03
C LEU A 13 -12.47 -43.82 -9.47
N ALA A 14 -12.11 -43.85 -10.76
CA ALA A 14 -11.02 -43.03 -11.30
C ALA A 14 -11.40 -41.55 -11.45
N LEU A 15 -12.67 -41.23 -11.69
CA LEU A 15 -13.19 -39.85 -11.72
C LEU A 15 -13.44 -39.26 -10.31
N GLY A 16 -13.73 -40.09 -9.31
CA GLY A 16 -13.91 -39.64 -7.93
C GLY A 16 -12.62 -39.13 -7.25
N GLY A 17 -11.45 -39.62 -7.68
CA GLY A 17 -10.15 -39.23 -7.11
C GLY A 17 -9.58 -37.90 -7.62
N LEU A 18 -10.15 -37.33 -8.68
CA LEU A 18 -9.63 -36.11 -9.34
C LEU A 18 -10.35 -34.82 -8.92
N LEU A 19 -11.34 -34.90 -8.03
CA LEU A 19 -12.18 -33.75 -7.63
C LEU A 19 -12.27 -33.53 -6.11
N SER A 20 -11.34 -34.06 -5.31
CA SER A 20 -11.14 -33.49 -3.98
C SER A 20 -10.38 -32.17 -4.13
N ALA A 21 -11.11 -31.07 -4.30
CA ALA A 21 -10.57 -29.74 -4.05
C ALA A 21 -10.04 -29.73 -2.61
N GLN A 22 -8.72 -29.86 -2.44
CA GLN A 22 -8.09 -29.79 -1.13
C GLN A 22 -8.41 -28.43 -0.53
N HIS A 23 -9.08 -28.43 0.63
CA HIS A 23 -9.31 -27.20 1.37
C HIS A 23 -7.97 -26.53 1.69
N PRO A 24 -7.84 -25.21 1.50
CA PRO A 24 -6.61 -24.52 1.85
C PRO A 24 -6.36 -24.69 3.35
N VAL A 25 -5.10 -24.87 3.73
CA VAL A 25 -4.67 -25.01 5.13
C VAL A 25 -4.29 -23.62 5.66
N LYS A 26 -4.71 -23.29 6.87
CA LYS A 26 -4.29 -22.05 7.56
C LYS A 26 -2.75 -21.99 7.59
N PRO A 27 -2.13 -20.94 7.01
CA PRO A 27 -0.68 -20.81 7.03
C PRO A 27 -0.16 -20.72 8.46
N LYS A 28 0.99 -21.37 8.72
CA LYS A 28 1.66 -21.26 10.02
C LYS A 28 2.23 -19.86 10.19
N VAL A 29 2.33 -19.41 11.44
CA VAL A 29 2.92 -18.09 11.77
C VAL A 29 4.33 -17.93 11.18
N SER A 30 5.14 -18.99 11.18
CA SER A 30 6.49 -18.99 10.61
C SER A 30 6.54 -18.83 9.09
N GLU A 31 5.44 -19.11 8.41
CA GLU A 31 5.29 -19.07 6.95
C GLU A 31 4.61 -17.78 6.47
N GLN A 32 4.31 -16.86 7.40
CA GLN A 32 3.63 -15.62 7.07
C GLN A 32 4.47 -14.75 6.12
N SER A 33 3.81 -14.20 5.10
CA SER A 33 4.41 -13.42 4.02
C SER A 33 5.33 -12.29 4.52
N TRP A 34 4.87 -11.51 5.51
CA TRP A 34 5.64 -10.41 6.10
C TRP A 34 6.92 -10.88 6.80
N ARG A 35 6.93 -12.09 7.38
CA ARG A 35 8.15 -12.65 8.01
C ARG A 35 9.15 -13.08 6.97
N VAL A 36 8.68 -13.66 5.87
CA VAL A 36 9.55 -14.05 4.75
C VAL A 36 10.14 -12.80 4.10
N LEU A 37 9.34 -11.75 3.90
CA LEU A 37 9.83 -10.46 3.43
C LEU A 37 10.84 -9.82 4.38
N ALA A 38 10.64 -9.91 5.69
CA ALA A 38 11.63 -9.43 6.66
C ALA A 38 12.97 -10.15 6.53
N LYS A 39 12.97 -11.46 6.20
CA LYS A 39 14.20 -12.18 5.87
C LYS A 39 14.82 -11.68 4.57
N ALA A 40 14.01 -11.38 3.54
CA ALA A 40 14.49 -10.80 2.30
C ALA A 40 15.19 -9.45 2.55
N GLN A 41 14.63 -8.61 3.41
CA GLN A 41 15.26 -7.35 3.83
C GLN A 41 16.60 -7.59 4.53
N VAL A 42 16.68 -8.58 5.43
CA VAL A 42 17.95 -8.93 6.09
C VAL A 42 19.00 -9.44 5.09
N ALA A 43 18.60 -10.22 4.06
CA ALA A 43 19.50 -10.65 3.00
C ALA A 43 19.99 -9.47 2.16
N PHE A 44 19.09 -8.55 1.79
CA PHE A 44 19.42 -7.30 1.12
C PHE A 44 20.43 -6.46 1.91
N ASP A 45 20.20 -6.28 3.22
CA ASP A 45 21.09 -5.51 4.09
C ASP A 45 22.49 -6.13 4.21
N ARG A 46 22.62 -7.43 3.96
CA ARG A 46 23.89 -8.16 3.89
C ARG A 46 24.52 -8.16 2.50
N ALA A 47 23.93 -7.44 1.55
CA ALA A 47 24.29 -7.45 0.13
C ALA A 47 24.20 -8.83 -0.55
N ASP A 48 23.40 -9.75 0.01
CA ASP A 48 23.07 -11.02 -0.62
C ASP A 48 21.80 -10.85 -1.47
N TYR A 49 21.98 -10.25 -2.64
CA TYR A 49 20.86 -9.87 -3.52
C TYR A 49 20.16 -11.08 -4.14
N GLY A 50 20.90 -12.16 -4.43
CA GLY A 50 20.33 -13.40 -4.96
C GLY A 50 19.37 -14.06 -3.97
N GLU A 51 19.78 -14.17 -2.70
CA GLU A 51 18.92 -14.68 -1.63
C GLU A 51 17.73 -13.73 -1.36
N ALA A 52 17.95 -12.42 -1.41
CA ALA A 52 16.87 -11.44 -1.24
C ALA A 52 15.78 -11.58 -2.31
N ILE A 53 16.17 -11.75 -3.59
CA ILE A 53 15.22 -12.00 -4.70
C ILE A 53 14.45 -13.31 -4.47
N ALA A 54 15.14 -14.40 -4.12
CA ALA A 54 14.50 -15.69 -3.86
C ALA A 54 13.48 -15.59 -2.71
N LEU A 55 13.84 -14.90 -1.62
CA LEU A 55 12.96 -14.67 -0.48
C LEU A 55 11.78 -13.75 -0.82
N CYS A 56 11.93 -12.77 -1.72
CA CYS A 56 10.80 -11.98 -2.23
C CYS A 56 9.78 -12.85 -2.96
N GLU A 57 10.24 -13.77 -3.81
CA GLU A 57 9.35 -14.72 -4.50
C GLU A 57 8.66 -15.67 -3.52
N ASP A 58 9.37 -16.16 -2.51
CA ASP A 58 8.78 -16.98 -1.47
C ASP A 58 7.79 -16.20 -0.60
N ALA A 59 8.03 -14.92 -0.33
CA ALA A 59 7.09 -14.05 0.35
C ALA A 59 5.79 -13.86 -0.44
N ARG A 60 5.87 -13.69 -1.78
CA ARG A 60 4.70 -13.66 -2.68
C ARG A 60 3.94 -14.98 -2.67
N LYS A 61 4.64 -16.12 -2.73
CA LYS A 61 3.99 -17.44 -2.63
C LYS A 61 3.28 -17.62 -1.29
N SER A 62 3.90 -17.21 -0.18
CA SER A 62 3.29 -17.20 1.14
C SER A 62 2.06 -16.32 1.21
N ARG A 63 2.12 -15.10 0.65
CA ARG A 63 0.97 -14.19 0.55
C ARG A 63 -0.17 -14.85 -0.22
N GLY A 64 0.12 -15.48 -1.36
CA GLY A 64 -0.88 -16.23 -2.12
C GLY A 64 -1.55 -17.37 -1.34
N LYS A 65 -0.83 -18.06 -0.45
CA LYS A 65 -1.42 -19.08 0.45
C LYS A 65 -2.34 -18.46 1.50
N GLU A 66 -1.92 -17.36 2.12
CA GLU A 66 -2.73 -16.59 3.07
C GLU A 66 -4.05 -16.14 2.43
N LEU A 67 -4.01 -15.65 1.20
CA LEU A 67 -5.20 -15.17 0.51
C LEU A 67 -6.15 -16.29 0.11
N LYS A 68 -5.63 -17.46 -0.28
CA LYS A 68 -6.46 -18.64 -0.51
C LYS A 68 -7.19 -19.06 0.77
N TRP A 69 -6.49 -19.08 1.90
CA TRP A 69 -7.08 -19.34 3.20
C TRP A 69 -8.15 -18.30 3.57
N ASN A 70 -7.80 -17.02 3.50
CA ASN A 70 -8.74 -15.94 3.84
C ASN A 70 -9.98 -15.98 2.93
N SER A 71 -9.78 -16.21 1.64
CA SER A 71 -10.89 -16.32 0.68
C SER A 71 -11.82 -17.48 1.02
N TYR A 72 -11.26 -18.63 1.40
CA TYR A 72 -12.03 -19.80 1.79
C TYR A 72 -12.87 -19.54 3.05
N VAL A 73 -12.26 -19.01 4.11
CA VAL A 73 -12.97 -18.65 5.35
C VAL A 73 -14.08 -17.65 5.06
N MET A 74 -13.76 -16.55 4.38
CA MET A 74 -14.73 -15.48 4.10
C MET A 74 -15.88 -15.94 3.19
N GLN A 75 -15.63 -16.78 2.18
CA GLN A 75 -16.68 -17.33 1.31
C GLN A 75 -17.64 -18.23 2.09
N ASN A 76 -17.13 -19.08 2.99
CA ASN A 76 -17.95 -19.93 3.83
C ASN A 76 -18.81 -19.10 4.78
N THR A 77 -18.21 -18.09 5.42
CA THR A 77 -18.91 -17.17 6.32
C THR A 77 -20.04 -16.41 5.61
N LEU A 78 -19.76 -15.82 4.45
CA LEU A 78 -20.73 -15.05 3.65
C LEU A 78 -21.85 -15.91 3.04
N SER A 79 -21.62 -17.22 2.89
CA SER A 79 -22.62 -18.12 2.32
C SER A 79 -23.77 -18.43 3.28
N SER A 80 -23.58 -18.21 4.59
CA SER A 80 -24.60 -18.46 5.61
C SER A 80 -25.87 -17.62 5.38
N PRO A 81 -27.08 -18.22 5.49
CA PRO A 81 -28.34 -17.50 5.43
C PRO A 81 -28.49 -16.41 6.50
N GLU A 82 -27.85 -16.53 7.65
CA GLU A 82 -27.92 -15.53 8.72
C GLU A 82 -27.11 -14.28 8.38
N VAL A 83 -25.91 -14.46 7.82
CA VAL A 83 -25.07 -13.34 7.35
C VAL A 83 -25.76 -12.60 6.21
N LYS A 84 -26.37 -13.34 5.27
CA LYS A 84 -27.15 -12.73 4.18
C LYS A 84 -28.37 -11.94 4.68
N ARG A 85 -28.99 -12.38 5.78
CA ARG A 85 -30.19 -11.71 6.36
C ARG A 85 -29.85 -10.43 7.11
N ASN A 86 -28.68 -10.35 7.76
CA ASN A 86 -28.27 -9.18 8.55
C ASN A 86 -27.63 -8.06 7.70
N GLY A 87 -27.59 -8.21 6.38
CA GLY A 87 -27.10 -7.18 5.47
C GLY A 87 -25.57 -7.14 5.36
N PRO A 88 -25.03 -6.17 4.60
CA PRO A 88 -23.60 -6.15 4.25
C PRO A 88 -22.71 -5.40 5.25
N PHE A 89 -23.27 -4.83 6.32
CA PHE A 89 -22.55 -3.91 7.19
C PHE A 89 -21.66 -4.63 8.21
N ILE A 90 -20.41 -4.19 8.34
CA ILE A 90 -19.44 -4.83 9.24
C ILE A 90 -19.88 -4.72 10.70
N SER A 91 -20.36 -3.54 11.12
CA SER A 91 -20.88 -3.29 12.47
C SER A 91 -21.96 -4.28 12.90
N ASP A 92 -22.83 -4.65 11.97
CA ASP A 92 -24.02 -5.47 12.25
C ASP A 92 -23.67 -6.96 12.20
N LEU A 93 -22.66 -7.33 11.41
CA LEU A 93 -22.22 -8.70 11.25
C LEU A 93 -21.26 -9.17 12.34
N ILE A 94 -20.45 -8.30 12.95
CA ILE A 94 -19.52 -8.71 14.02
C ILE A 94 -20.23 -9.44 15.18
N PRO A 95 -21.35 -8.94 15.74
CA PRO A 95 -22.09 -9.66 16.79
C PRO A 95 -22.58 -11.03 16.31
N VAL A 96 -23.12 -11.11 15.09
CA VAL A 96 -23.63 -12.36 14.50
C VAL A 96 -22.52 -13.41 14.34
N LEU A 97 -21.34 -12.99 13.89
CA LEU A 97 -20.19 -13.87 13.75
C LEU A 97 -19.66 -14.34 15.11
N LYS A 98 -19.76 -13.49 16.14
CA LYS A 98 -19.36 -13.85 17.51
C LYS A 98 -20.30 -14.87 18.12
N ASP A 99 -21.61 -14.69 17.97
CA ASP A 99 -22.62 -15.62 18.48
C ASP A 99 -22.53 -16.99 17.81
N ARG A 100 -22.06 -17.02 16.56
CA ARG A 100 -21.81 -18.25 15.79
C ARG A 100 -20.45 -18.89 16.03
N GLU A 101 -19.60 -18.28 16.85
CA GLU A 101 -18.23 -18.73 17.09
C GLU A 101 -17.40 -18.82 15.78
N ASP A 102 -17.70 -17.97 14.78
CA ASP A 102 -16.96 -17.86 13.52
C ASP A 102 -15.61 -17.11 13.75
N PHE A 103 -14.78 -17.63 14.68
CA PHE A 103 -13.59 -16.97 15.19
C PHE A 103 -12.53 -16.67 14.11
N GLU A 104 -12.40 -17.55 13.11
CA GLU A 104 -11.44 -17.37 12.01
C GLU A 104 -11.83 -16.19 11.12
N ALA A 105 -13.12 -16.00 10.85
CA ALA A 105 -13.62 -14.87 10.08
C ALA A 105 -13.47 -13.57 10.87
N LEU A 106 -13.76 -13.61 12.17
CA LEU A 106 -13.53 -12.48 13.08
C LEU A 106 -12.06 -12.08 13.15
N GLU A 107 -11.13 -13.05 13.21
CA GLU A 107 -9.69 -12.79 13.18
C GLU A 107 -9.28 -12.04 11.91
N ILE A 108 -9.77 -12.48 10.74
CA ILE A 108 -9.48 -11.82 9.47
C ILE A 108 -10.07 -10.41 9.43
N ILE A 109 -11.35 -10.25 9.77
CA ILE A 109 -12.03 -8.95 9.70
C ILE A 109 -11.34 -7.94 10.64
N ASN A 110 -11.14 -8.32 11.90
CA ASN A 110 -10.55 -7.43 12.90
C ASN A 110 -9.12 -7.04 12.54
N ALA A 111 -8.31 -7.96 12.00
CA ALA A 111 -6.95 -7.64 11.56
C ALA A 111 -6.89 -6.50 10.53
N TRP A 112 -7.91 -6.36 9.66
CA TRP A 112 -7.97 -5.28 8.66
C TRP A 112 -8.67 -4.03 9.18
N LEU A 113 -9.65 -4.16 10.06
CA LEU A 113 -10.26 -3.03 10.75
C LEU A 113 -9.24 -2.30 11.63
N ASP A 114 -8.39 -3.04 12.35
CA ASP A 114 -7.34 -2.46 13.19
C ASP A 114 -6.30 -1.66 12.36
N ARG A 115 -6.07 -2.08 11.11
CA ARG A 115 -5.07 -1.45 10.22
C ARG A 115 -5.61 -0.28 9.42
N LYS A 116 -6.85 -0.36 8.91
CA LYS A 116 -7.41 0.61 7.95
C LYS A 116 -8.63 1.36 8.50
N GLY A 117 -9.27 0.86 9.55
CA GLY A 117 -10.52 1.37 10.09
C GLY A 117 -11.74 0.93 9.28
N ALA A 118 -12.92 0.98 9.90
CA ALA A 118 -14.19 0.64 9.24
C ALA A 118 -14.56 1.65 8.14
N ASP A 119 -14.21 2.92 8.32
CA ASP A 119 -14.51 4.00 7.36
C ASP A 119 -13.81 3.79 6.01
N TYR A 120 -12.61 3.20 6.01
CA TYR A 120 -11.90 2.88 4.77
C TYR A 120 -12.70 1.91 3.88
N PHE A 121 -13.49 1.03 4.51
CA PHE A 121 -14.35 0.07 3.81
C PHE A 121 -15.80 0.55 3.71
N ASP A 122 -16.12 1.80 4.07
CA ASP A 122 -17.48 2.35 4.17
C ASP A 122 -18.41 1.44 5.01
N ASN A 123 -17.87 0.87 6.10
CA ASN A 123 -18.54 -0.13 6.94
C ASN A 123 -19.11 -1.34 6.15
N SER A 124 -18.53 -1.69 5.00
CA SER A 124 -19.06 -2.71 4.07
C SER A 124 -18.17 -3.95 3.98
N LEU A 125 -18.73 -5.11 4.35
CA LEU A 125 -18.04 -6.39 4.27
C LEU A 125 -17.69 -6.80 2.82
N PRO A 126 -18.55 -6.59 1.81
CA PRO A 126 -18.17 -6.77 0.42
C PRO A 126 -16.94 -5.96 -0.01
N LYS A 127 -16.81 -4.69 0.42
CA LYS A 127 -15.64 -3.85 0.10
C LYS A 127 -14.38 -4.38 0.76
N LEU A 128 -14.46 -4.83 2.01
CA LEU A 128 -13.36 -5.52 2.68
C LEU A 128 -12.94 -6.78 1.89
N PHE A 129 -13.90 -7.55 1.39
CA PHE A 129 -13.61 -8.75 0.63
C PHE A 129 -12.99 -8.47 -0.75
N GLU A 130 -13.42 -7.42 -1.44
CA GLU A 130 -12.78 -6.95 -2.67
C GLU A 130 -11.33 -6.50 -2.42
N TYR A 131 -11.10 -5.80 -1.32
CA TYR A 131 -9.76 -5.42 -0.88
C TYR A 131 -8.88 -6.66 -0.63
N LEU A 132 -9.39 -7.67 0.09
CA LEU A 132 -8.66 -8.92 0.34
C LEU A 132 -8.19 -9.61 -0.95
N LYS A 133 -8.98 -9.55 -2.03
CA LYS A 133 -8.58 -10.14 -3.31
C LYS A 133 -7.40 -9.43 -3.97
N ARG A 134 -7.24 -8.12 -3.71
CA ARG A 134 -6.15 -7.30 -4.26
C ARG A 134 -4.82 -7.50 -3.53
N LEU A 135 -4.84 -7.98 -2.29
CA LEU A 135 -3.64 -8.23 -1.47
C LEU A 135 -2.65 -9.26 -2.07
N ASN A 136 -2.99 -9.87 -3.21
CA ASN A 136 -2.05 -10.71 -3.95
C ASN A 136 -0.90 -9.86 -4.51
N GLU A 137 -1.18 -8.61 -4.85
CA GLU A 137 -0.16 -7.61 -5.10
C GLU A 137 0.59 -7.32 -3.80
N TYR A 138 1.92 -7.32 -3.87
CA TYR A 138 2.78 -7.17 -2.69
C TYR A 138 3.79 -6.03 -2.92
N PRO A 139 3.36 -4.76 -2.74
CA PRO A 139 4.15 -3.59 -3.13
C PRO A 139 5.49 -3.48 -2.39
N GLU A 140 5.61 -4.03 -1.17
CA GLU A 140 6.88 -4.05 -0.44
C GLU A 140 7.91 -5.00 -1.08
N CYS A 141 7.47 -6.11 -1.66
CA CYS A 141 8.34 -6.98 -2.46
C CYS A 141 8.77 -6.26 -3.74
N ASP A 142 7.84 -5.60 -4.43
CA ASP A 142 8.16 -4.82 -5.64
C ASP A 142 9.18 -3.72 -5.31
N PHE A 143 9.00 -3.01 -4.21
CA PHE A 143 9.93 -1.97 -3.80
C PHE A 143 11.32 -2.53 -3.46
N LEU A 144 11.40 -3.66 -2.76
CA LEU A 144 12.70 -4.28 -2.45
C LEU A 144 13.42 -4.78 -3.72
N LEU A 145 12.68 -5.40 -4.65
CA LEU A 145 13.23 -5.83 -5.94
C LEU A 145 13.71 -4.65 -6.77
N ALA A 146 12.96 -3.54 -6.80
CA ALA A 146 13.39 -2.34 -7.49
C ALA A 146 14.74 -1.82 -6.99
N LYS A 147 14.95 -1.82 -5.66
CA LYS A 147 16.23 -1.42 -5.06
C LYS A 147 17.36 -2.35 -5.50
N ILE A 148 17.11 -3.66 -5.56
CA ILE A 148 18.10 -4.64 -6.02
C ILE A 148 18.46 -4.40 -7.48
N TYR A 149 17.48 -4.35 -8.38
CA TYR A 149 17.73 -4.15 -9.81
C TYR A 149 18.38 -2.79 -10.11
N ARG A 150 18.06 -1.75 -9.33
CA ARG A 150 18.75 -0.47 -9.42
C ARG A 150 20.24 -0.61 -9.09
N LEU A 151 20.60 -1.39 -8.07
CA LEU A 151 22.00 -1.62 -7.69
C LEU A 151 22.75 -2.44 -8.74
N GLU A 152 22.06 -3.35 -9.43
CA GLU A 152 22.61 -4.15 -10.53
C GLU A 152 22.74 -3.37 -11.85
N GLY A 153 22.18 -2.16 -11.93
CA GLY A 153 22.19 -1.33 -13.14
C GLY A 153 21.02 -1.60 -14.11
N GLU A 154 20.11 -2.49 -13.75
CA GLU A 154 18.92 -2.86 -14.51
C GLU A 154 17.80 -1.82 -14.28
N TYR A 155 18.04 -0.58 -14.75
CA TYR A 155 17.19 0.58 -14.44
C TYR A 155 15.77 0.48 -14.98
N ASP A 156 15.57 -0.06 -16.17
CA ASP A 156 14.23 -0.23 -16.75
C ASP A 156 13.38 -1.19 -15.90
N LEU A 157 13.99 -2.29 -15.47
CA LEU A 157 13.32 -3.28 -14.62
C LEU A 157 13.05 -2.72 -13.22
N ALA A 158 14.02 -2.01 -12.64
CA ALA A 158 13.83 -1.31 -11.37
C ALA A 158 12.66 -0.31 -11.43
N MET A 159 12.57 0.47 -12.51
CA MET A 159 11.48 1.42 -12.74
C MET A 159 10.13 0.70 -12.89
N GLN A 160 10.09 -0.44 -13.58
CA GLN A 160 8.88 -1.25 -13.69
C GLN A 160 8.38 -1.70 -12.31
N TYR A 161 9.26 -2.22 -11.46
CA TYR A 161 8.88 -2.61 -10.10
C TYR A 161 8.44 -1.42 -9.24
N LEU A 162 9.07 -0.25 -9.36
CA LEU A 162 8.61 0.97 -8.66
C LEU A 162 7.22 1.40 -9.11
N LYS A 163 6.90 1.27 -10.40
CA LYS A 163 5.56 1.56 -10.93
C LYS A 163 4.52 0.61 -10.36
N ASN A 164 4.81 -0.69 -10.30
CA ASN A 164 3.93 -1.69 -9.68
C ASN A 164 3.70 -1.39 -8.19
N ALA A 165 4.78 -1.09 -7.45
CA ALA A 165 4.69 -0.73 -6.03
C ALA A 165 3.83 0.53 -5.83
N ARG A 166 4.01 1.53 -6.71
CA ARG A 166 3.25 2.79 -6.70
C ARG A 166 1.76 2.57 -6.94
N GLU A 167 1.40 1.79 -7.95
CA GLU A 167 0.00 1.48 -8.29
C GLU A 167 -0.74 0.77 -7.16
N ASN A 168 0.00 0.07 -6.30
CA ASN A 168 -0.53 -0.72 -5.19
C ASN A 168 -0.23 -0.12 -3.80
N THR A 169 0.06 1.18 -3.71
CA THR A 169 0.41 1.85 -2.43
C THR A 169 -0.69 1.78 -1.36
N ASP A 170 -1.95 1.58 -1.74
CA ASP A 170 -3.06 1.39 -0.80
C ASP A 170 -3.00 0.03 -0.07
N LEU A 171 -2.26 -0.92 -0.63
CA LEU A 171 -2.03 -2.27 -0.09
C LEU A 171 -0.82 -2.35 0.85
N LEU A 172 -0.03 -1.27 0.97
CA LEU A 172 1.09 -1.22 1.90
C LEU A 172 0.65 -1.50 3.34
N ASP A 173 1.40 -2.37 4.00
CA ASP A 173 1.34 -2.65 5.44
C ASP A 173 1.72 -1.37 6.23
N VAL A 174 2.74 -0.64 5.76
CA VAL A 174 3.14 0.66 6.31
C VAL A 174 2.85 1.76 5.30
N SER A 175 1.73 2.47 5.48
CA SER A 175 1.27 3.45 4.51
C SER A 175 2.30 4.56 4.19
N ALA A 176 3.15 4.94 5.16
CA ALA A 176 4.16 5.98 5.00
C ALA A 176 5.27 5.60 3.98
N GLN A 177 5.50 4.31 3.74
CA GLN A 177 6.52 3.83 2.79
C GLN A 177 6.24 4.26 1.34
N ARG A 178 5.01 4.68 1.02
CA ARG A 178 4.67 5.29 -0.28
C ARG A 178 5.60 6.46 -0.64
N PHE A 179 6.04 7.24 0.35
CA PHE A 179 6.94 8.36 0.10
C PHE A 179 8.33 7.87 -0.32
N ASP A 180 8.82 6.80 0.30
CA ASP A 180 10.09 6.17 -0.08
C ASP A 180 10.04 5.65 -1.52
N ILE A 181 8.92 5.00 -1.90
CA ILE A 181 8.69 4.52 -3.27
C ILE A 181 8.71 5.70 -4.27
N TYR A 182 8.02 6.80 -3.95
CA TYR A 182 7.96 7.96 -4.84
C TYR A 182 9.32 8.65 -5.00
N TYR A 183 10.08 8.78 -3.91
CA TYR A 183 11.43 9.35 -3.97
C TYR A 183 12.39 8.43 -4.73
N GLU A 184 12.32 7.12 -4.52
CA GLU A 184 13.15 6.15 -5.25
C GLU A 184 12.86 6.20 -6.75
N ALA A 185 11.58 6.30 -7.14
CA ALA A 185 11.17 6.48 -8.53
C ALA A 185 11.68 7.80 -9.12
N ALA A 186 11.59 8.90 -8.37
CA ALA A 186 12.16 10.17 -8.81
C ALA A 186 13.68 10.05 -9.00
N ASP A 187 14.40 9.52 -8.02
CA ASP A 187 15.84 9.39 -8.06
C ASP A 187 16.30 8.52 -9.24
N LEU A 188 15.62 7.40 -9.49
CA LEU A 188 15.89 6.55 -10.64
C LEU A 188 15.57 7.24 -11.98
N ALA A 189 14.42 7.91 -12.09
CA ALA A 189 14.05 8.66 -13.28
C ALA A 189 15.08 9.76 -13.62
N LYS A 190 15.67 10.39 -12.60
CA LYS A 190 16.75 11.36 -12.76
C LYS A 190 18.01 10.71 -13.33
N VAL A 191 18.38 9.52 -12.87
CA VAL A 191 19.52 8.75 -13.43
C VAL A 191 19.25 8.39 -14.90
N MET A 192 18.03 8.00 -15.23
CA MET A 192 17.62 7.63 -16.58
C MET A 192 17.44 8.84 -17.52
N GLY A 193 17.44 10.06 -16.98
CA GLY A 193 17.16 11.28 -17.75
C GLY A 193 15.68 11.51 -18.07
N ASP A 194 14.77 10.73 -17.49
CA ASP A 194 13.32 10.89 -17.66
C ASP A 194 12.78 11.99 -16.74
N GLN A 195 12.81 13.22 -17.24
CA GLN A 195 12.32 14.39 -16.50
C GLN A 195 10.81 14.32 -16.20
N LYS A 196 10.03 13.65 -17.05
CA LYS A 196 8.57 13.58 -16.89
C LYS A 196 8.22 12.65 -15.73
N GLU A 197 8.83 11.48 -15.66
CA GLU A 197 8.64 10.55 -14.55
C GLU A 197 9.23 11.11 -13.25
N TRP A 198 10.37 11.81 -13.32
CA TRP A 198 10.96 12.51 -12.17
C TRP A 198 10.00 13.56 -11.59
N GLU A 199 9.46 14.45 -12.42
CA GLU A 199 8.51 15.49 -12.00
C GLU A 199 7.23 14.85 -11.46
N GLY A 200 6.67 13.88 -12.19
CA GLY A 200 5.45 13.18 -11.81
C GLY A 200 5.57 12.49 -10.45
N SER A 201 6.71 11.87 -10.17
CA SER A 201 6.95 11.19 -8.89
C SER A 201 7.04 12.15 -7.72
N LEU A 202 7.73 13.30 -7.88
CA LEU A 202 7.77 14.34 -6.85
C LEU A 202 6.40 15.01 -6.65
N LEU A 203 5.62 15.17 -7.73
CA LEU A 203 4.25 15.67 -7.64
C LEU A 203 3.36 14.76 -6.82
N LEU A 204 3.55 13.43 -6.87
CA LEU A 204 2.83 12.48 -6.02
C LEU A 204 3.18 12.63 -4.53
N VAL A 205 4.42 12.99 -4.21
CA VAL A 205 4.82 13.29 -2.83
C VAL A 205 4.01 14.50 -2.33
N VAL A 206 4.09 15.64 -3.03
CA VAL A 206 3.41 16.87 -2.59
C VAL A 206 1.89 16.78 -2.72
N ALA A 207 1.35 15.93 -3.60
CA ALA A 207 -0.09 15.68 -3.69
C ALA A 207 -0.68 15.09 -2.41
N ASN A 208 0.13 14.44 -1.59
CA ASN A 208 -0.30 13.93 -0.28
C ASN A 208 -0.19 14.98 0.84
N ASP A 209 0.37 16.15 0.53
CA ASP A 209 0.48 17.29 1.42
C ASP A 209 -0.81 18.11 1.39
N GLY A 210 -1.44 18.32 2.54
CA GLY A 210 -2.62 19.18 2.64
C GLY A 210 -2.31 20.66 2.38
N LEU A 211 -1.06 21.14 2.52
CA LEU A 211 -0.67 22.49 2.10
C LEU A 211 -0.71 22.64 0.58
N TYR A 212 -0.38 21.57 -0.15
CA TYR A 212 -0.51 21.54 -1.61
C TYR A 212 -1.98 21.50 -2.04
N LYS A 213 -2.81 20.73 -1.34
CA LYS A 213 -4.25 20.55 -1.65
C LYS A 213 -5.12 21.72 -1.19
N ASP A 214 -4.79 22.36 -0.06
CA ASP A 214 -5.65 23.34 0.58
C ASP A 214 -5.28 24.78 0.23
N ASP A 215 -5.94 25.24 -0.82
CA ASP A 215 -5.95 26.60 -1.29
C ASP A 215 -6.41 27.61 -0.21
N ALA A 216 -7.27 27.20 0.73
CA ALA A 216 -7.74 28.05 1.82
C ALA A 216 -6.65 28.29 2.87
N SER A 217 -5.93 27.24 3.28
CA SER A 217 -4.74 27.34 4.15
C SER A 217 -3.69 28.26 3.52
N ARG A 218 -3.38 28.10 2.23
CA ARG A 218 -2.44 28.98 1.54
C ARG A 218 -2.90 30.45 1.54
N ARG A 219 -4.19 30.70 1.27
CA ARG A 219 -4.77 32.06 1.35
C ARG A 219 -4.73 32.62 2.77
N ALA A 220 -4.94 31.80 3.79
CA ALA A 220 -4.83 32.23 5.18
C ALA A 220 -3.39 32.62 5.53
N MET A 221 -2.39 31.88 5.06
CA MET A 221 -0.98 32.22 5.23
C MET A 221 -0.62 33.55 4.57
N VAL A 222 -0.98 33.74 3.30
CA VAL A 222 -0.74 35.01 2.58
C VAL A 222 -1.38 36.19 3.31
N ARG A 223 -2.63 36.03 3.77
CA ARG A 223 -3.31 37.06 4.58
C ARG A 223 -2.59 37.32 5.89
N THR A 224 -2.11 36.28 6.55
CA THR A 224 -1.35 36.39 7.81
C THR A 224 -0.08 37.21 7.59
N VAL A 225 0.73 36.89 6.58
CA VAL A 225 1.97 37.62 6.25
C VAL A 225 1.69 39.09 5.88
N GLY A 226 0.52 39.38 5.29
CA GLY A 226 0.08 40.75 5.00
C GLY A 226 -0.31 41.59 6.23
N LEU A 227 -0.39 41.00 7.43
CA LEU A 227 -0.74 41.73 8.65
C LEU A 227 0.43 42.61 9.11
N LYS A 228 0.14 43.89 9.36
CA LYS A 228 1.12 44.82 9.96
C LYS A 228 1.18 44.64 11.48
N ARG A 229 1.79 43.54 11.94
CA ARG A 229 1.97 43.21 13.37
C ARG A 229 3.44 43.18 13.76
N LYS A 230 3.75 43.57 15.00
CA LYS A 230 5.11 43.52 15.55
C LYS A 230 5.57 42.10 15.90
N ASP A 231 4.63 41.23 16.26
CA ASP A 231 4.85 39.83 16.64
C ASP A 231 4.47 38.84 15.51
N LEU A 232 4.45 39.34 14.26
CA LEU A 232 3.97 38.62 13.09
C LEU A 232 4.57 37.22 12.93
N VAL A 233 5.87 37.10 13.15
CA VAL A 233 6.62 35.84 13.00
C VAL A 233 6.11 34.78 13.98
N ASN A 234 6.02 35.14 15.27
CA ASN A 234 5.49 34.23 16.30
C ASN A 234 4.02 33.90 16.04
N TYR A 235 3.22 34.90 15.66
CA TYR A 235 1.81 34.69 15.33
C TYR A 235 1.61 33.75 14.15
N PHE A 236 2.44 33.87 13.11
CA PHE A 236 2.42 32.99 11.94
C PHE A 236 2.69 31.54 12.34
N PHE A 237 3.77 31.27 13.10
CA PHE A 237 4.12 29.91 13.52
C PHE A 237 3.18 29.30 14.57
N MET A 238 2.51 30.13 15.38
CA MET A 238 1.44 29.63 16.26
C MET A 238 0.20 29.18 15.48
N LEU A 239 -0.16 29.90 14.42
CA LEU A 239 -1.39 29.65 13.67
C LEU A 239 -1.24 28.55 12.62
N HIS A 240 -0.08 28.50 11.98
CA HIS A 240 0.22 27.58 10.89
C HIS A 240 1.22 26.55 11.41
N ARG A 241 0.74 25.34 11.75
CA ARG A 241 1.58 24.19 12.09
C ARG A 241 1.39 23.11 11.05
N TYR A 242 2.49 22.61 10.48
CA TYR A 242 2.46 21.62 9.43
C TYR A 242 3.47 20.51 9.71
N SER A 243 3.03 19.26 9.64
CA SER A 243 3.80 18.09 10.04
C SER A 243 4.29 17.23 8.87
N ALA A 244 4.06 17.65 7.62
CA ALA A 244 4.43 16.88 6.43
C ALA A 244 5.91 17.05 6.05
N VAL A 245 6.80 16.48 6.87
CA VAL A 245 8.26 16.47 6.64
C VAL A 245 8.63 15.82 5.31
N ASN A 246 7.88 14.79 4.93
CA ASN A 246 8.16 14.00 3.73
C ASN A 246 8.06 14.83 2.43
N SER A 247 7.36 15.97 2.42
CA SER A 247 7.18 16.81 1.22
C SER A 247 8.27 17.86 1.03
N ILE A 248 9.07 18.15 2.06
CA ILE A 248 10.02 19.27 2.07
C ILE A 248 11.03 19.14 0.92
N ARG A 249 11.65 17.97 0.78
CA ARG A 249 12.61 17.68 -0.31
C ARG A 249 11.96 17.88 -1.68
N ALA A 250 10.79 17.29 -1.90
CA ALA A 250 10.06 17.40 -3.16
C ALA A 250 9.72 18.87 -3.52
N TYR A 251 9.29 19.69 -2.56
CA TYR A 251 9.03 21.11 -2.81
C TYR A 251 10.25 21.87 -3.32
N PHE A 252 11.41 21.69 -2.69
CA PHE A 252 12.62 22.39 -3.11
C PHE A 252 13.15 21.88 -4.46
N GLU A 253 13.10 20.56 -4.69
CA GLU A 253 13.50 19.97 -5.95
C GLU A 253 12.61 20.43 -7.13
N LEU A 254 11.28 20.36 -6.96
CA LEU A 254 10.33 20.87 -7.96
C LEU A 254 10.50 22.38 -8.18
N GLY A 255 10.76 23.15 -7.11
CA GLY A 255 11.06 24.57 -7.20
C GLY A 255 12.25 24.83 -8.14
N GLN A 256 13.40 24.20 -7.89
CA GLN A 256 14.59 24.40 -8.74
C GLN A 256 14.34 24.00 -10.20
N PHE A 257 13.59 22.93 -10.43
CA PHE A 257 13.22 22.51 -11.79
C PHE A 257 12.28 23.50 -12.50
N TYR A 258 11.28 24.04 -11.82
CA TYR A 258 10.42 25.06 -12.40
C TYR A 258 11.17 26.38 -12.64
N LYS A 259 12.15 26.69 -11.80
CA LYS A 259 13.07 27.80 -12.04
C LYS A 259 13.87 27.58 -13.33
N SER A 260 14.44 26.40 -13.57
CA SER A 260 15.18 26.10 -14.79
C SER A 260 14.29 26.11 -16.04
N GLN A 261 13.01 25.76 -15.90
CA GLN A 261 12.00 25.87 -16.97
C GLN A 261 11.42 27.28 -17.16
N LYS A 262 11.88 28.29 -16.41
CA LYS A 262 11.34 29.66 -16.43
C LYS A 262 9.84 29.75 -16.05
N LYS A 263 9.33 28.77 -15.29
CA LYS A 263 7.97 28.77 -14.74
C LYS A 263 7.96 29.50 -13.38
N ALA A 264 8.02 30.83 -13.43
CA ALA A 264 8.19 31.66 -12.23
C ALA A 264 7.09 31.47 -11.17
N ARG A 265 5.83 31.34 -11.59
CA ARG A 265 4.69 31.13 -10.67
C ARG A 265 4.84 29.83 -9.88
N ASP A 266 5.14 28.74 -10.57
CA ASP A 266 5.23 27.41 -9.96
C ASP A 266 6.46 27.29 -9.07
N TYR A 267 7.58 27.91 -9.47
CA TYR A 267 8.77 28.05 -8.63
C TYR A 267 8.46 28.71 -7.27
N TRP A 268 7.78 29.87 -7.30
CA TRP A 268 7.45 30.59 -6.07
C TRP A 268 6.47 29.81 -5.21
N ALA A 269 5.49 29.14 -5.82
CA ALA A 269 4.54 28.30 -5.10
C ALA A 269 5.23 27.14 -4.36
N MET A 270 6.10 26.39 -5.06
CA MET A 270 6.81 25.25 -4.47
C MET A 270 7.78 25.70 -3.37
N THR A 271 8.53 26.77 -3.61
CA THR A 271 9.49 27.31 -2.63
C THR A 271 8.80 27.83 -1.37
N ALA A 272 7.69 28.56 -1.52
CA ALA A 272 6.92 29.07 -0.39
C ALA A 272 6.33 27.93 0.47
N ASN A 273 5.83 26.87 -0.18
CA ASN A 273 5.33 25.69 0.51
C ASN A 273 6.46 24.94 1.25
N GLY A 274 7.60 24.70 0.60
CA GLY A 274 8.76 24.05 1.22
C GLY A 274 9.30 24.80 2.43
N VAL A 275 9.40 26.14 2.34
CA VAL A 275 9.76 27.03 3.47
C VAL A 275 8.77 26.88 4.62
N THR A 276 7.47 26.96 4.32
CA THR A 276 6.41 26.85 5.34
C THR A 276 6.47 25.49 6.05
N CYS A 277 6.57 24.39 5.31
CA CYS A 277 6.68 23.05 5.92
C CYS A 277 7.96 22.91 6.78
N SER A 278 9.08 23.47 6.33
CA SER A 278 10.35 23.38 7.06
C SER A 278 10.31 24.09 8.41
N PHE A 279 9.81 25.33 8.44
CA PHE A 279 9.82 26.14 9.67
C PHE A 279 8.73 25.73 10.66
N THR A 280 7.63 25.16 10.19
CA THR A 280 6.53 24.72 11.05
C THR A 280 6.74 23.35 11.69
N TRP A 281 7.72 22.57 11.20
CA TRP A 281 8.14 21.32 11.81
C TRP A 281 9.19 21.50 12.92
N MET A 282 10.07 22.51 12.81
CA MET A 282 11.18 22.72 13.75
C MET A 282 10.77 23.31 15.12
N LEU A 283 9.48 23.64 15.32
CA LEU A 283 8.93 24.31 16.52
C LEU A 283 7.85 23.44 17.18
#